data_AF-A0A376TX91-F1
#
_entry.id   AF-A0A376TX91-F1
#
_cell.length_a   1.000
_cell.length_b   1.000
_cell.length_c   1.000
_cell.angle_alpha   90.00
_cell.angle_beta   90.00
_cell.angle_gamma   90.00
#
_symmetry.space_group_name_H-M   'P 1'
#
loop_
_entity.id
_entity.type
_entity.pdbx_description
1 polymer ?
#
loop_
_entity_poly.entity_id
_entity_poly.type
_entity_poly.pdbx_seq_one_letter_code
_entity_poly.pdbx_strand_id
1 'polypeptide(L)'
;MTDVTIKTLAAERQTSVERLVQQFADAGIRKSADDSVSAQEKQTLIDHLNQKNSGPDKLTLQRKTRSTLNIPGTGGKSKSVQIEVRKKRTFVKRDPQEAERLAAEEQAQREAEEQARREAEESAKREAQQKAEREAAETS
;
A
#
# COMPACT_ATOMS: atom_id res chain seq x y z
N MET A 1 -35.37 -10.90 9.92
CA MET A 1 -35.00 -11.51 8.64
C MET A 1 -35.89 -10.91 7.57
N THR A 2 -35.33 -10.39 6.48
CA THR A 2 -36.09 -9.84 5.35
C THR A 2 -35.69 -10.59 4.09
N ASP A 3 -36.48 -11.58 3.72
CA ASP A 3 -36.32 -12.30 2.47
C ASP A 3 -36.77 -11.38 1.32
N VAL A 4 -35.93 -11.24 0.30
CA VAL A 4 -36.18 -10.34 -0.85
C VAL A 4 -36.12 -11.18 -2.11
N THR A 5 -37.07 -10.99 -3.03
CA THR A 5 -37.10 -11.74 -4.28
C THR A 5 -35.98 -11.29 -5.22
N ILE A 6 -35.50 -12.18 -6.08
CA ILE A 6 -34.44 -11.85 -7.05
C ILE A 6 -34.85 -10.70 -7.97
N LYS A 7 -36.13 -10.61 -8.36
CA LYS A 7 -36.67 -9.50 -9.16
C LYS A 7 -36.56 -8.15 -8.45
N THR A 8 -36.89 -8.10 -7.16
CA THR A 8 -36.80 -6.85 -6.38
C THR A 8 -35.35 -6.46 -6.13
N LEU A 9 -34.48 -7.44 -5.84
CA LEU A 9 -33.04 -7.21 -5.70
C LEU A 9 -32.39 -6.72 -7.00
N ALA A 10 -32.79 -7.29 -8.14
CA ALA A 10 -32.30 -6.88 -9.46
C ALA A 10 -32.69 -5.43 -9.79
N ALA A 11 -33.94 -5.04 -9.49
CA ALA A 11 -34.41 -3.67 -9.65
C ALA A 11 -33.66 -2.68 -8.74
N GLU A 12 -33.45 -3.04 -7.47
CA GLU A 12 -32.68 -2.23 -6.51
C GLU A 12 -31.23 -2.01 -6.98
N ARG A 13 -30.60 -3.07 -7.51
CA ARG A 13 -29.21 -3.05 -7.98
C ARG A 13 -29.03 -2.63 -9.42
N GLN A 14 -30.13 -2.31 -10.13
CA GLN A 14 -30.11 -1.92 -11.54
C GLN A 14 -29.35 -2.93 -12.43
N THR A 15 -29.53 -4.22 -12.14
CA THR A 15 -28.91 -5.33 -12.89
C THR A 15 -29.98 -6.22 -13.49
N SER A 16 -29.66 -6.95 -14.56
CA SER A 16 -30.61 -7.90 -15.13
C SER A 16 -30.79 -9.10 -14.20
N VAL A 17 -32.03 -9.62 -14.13
CA VAL A 17 -32.38 -10.81 -13.34
C VAL A 17 -31.50 -12.00 -13.74
N GLU A 18 -31.30 -12.19 -15.04
CA GLU A 18 -30.45 -13.25 -15.59
C GLU A 18 -29.01 -13.16 -15.09
N ARG A 19 -28.43 -11.95 -15.06
CA ARG A 19 -27.07 -11.74 -14.56
C ARG A 19 -26.97 -12.04 -13.07
N LEU A 20 -27.98 -11.66 -12.30
CA LEU A 20 -28.01 -11.90 -10.86
C LEU A 20 -28.14 -13.41 -10.56
N VAL A 21 -28.98 -14.12 -11.31
CA VAL A 21 -29.09 -15.59 -11.24
C VAL A 21 -27.76 -16.26 -11.58
N GLN A 22 -27.08 -15.81 -12.63
CA GLN A 22 -25.74 -16.31 -12.98
C GLN A 22 -24.73 -16.05 -11.86
N GLN A 23 -24.75 -14.88 -11.22
CA GLN A 23 -23.84 -14.56 -10.12
C GLN A 23 -24.11 -15.42 -8.87
N PHE A 24 -25.36 -15.74 -8.58
CA PHE A 24 -25.69 -16.69 -7.52
C PHE A 24 -25.21 -18.11 -7.86
N ALA A 25 -25.38 -18.53 -9.13
CA ALA A 25 -24.87 -19.83 -9.59
C ALA A 25 -23.33 -19.91 -9.49
N ASP A 26 -22.62 -18.85 -9.89
CA ASP A 26 -21.16 -18.74 -9.72
C ASP A 26 -20.76 -18.83 -8.23
N ALA A 27 -21.57 -18.28 -7.32
CA ALA A 27 -21.38 -18.35 -5.87
C ALA A 27 -21.84 -19.71 -5.26
N GLY A 28 -22.28 -20.67 -6.07
CA GLY A 28 -22.70 -22.00 -5.63
C GLY A 28 -24.16 -22.11 -5.17
N ILE A 29 -24.95 -21.04 -5.31
CA ILE A 29 -26.35 -20.96 -4.90
C ILE A 29 -27.24 -21.02 -6.15
N ARG A 30 -27.94 -22.14 -6.37
CA ARG A 30 -28.87 -22.26 -7.50
C ARG A 30 -30.22 -21.64 -7.14
N LYS A 31 -30.57 -20.55 -7.80
CA LYS A 31 -31.86 -19.85 -7.65
C LYS A 31 -32.43 -19.49 -9.01
N SER A 32 -33.73 -19.41 -9.08
CA SER A 32 -34.50 -19.02 -10.26
C SER A 32 -35.05 -17.59 -10.12
N ALA A 33 -35.55 -17.00 -11.21
CA ALA A 33 -35.97 -15.60 -11.24
C ALA A 33 -37.02 -15.22 -10.17
N ASP A 34 -37.83 -16.18 -9.72
CA ASP A 34 -38.92 -15.97 -8.77
C ASP A 34 -38.57 -16.33 -7.33
N ASP A 35 -37.38 -16.87 -7.09
CA ASP A 35 -36.97 -17.29 -5.75
C ASP A 35 -36.65 -16.11 -4.83
N SER A 36 -36.80 -16.36 -3.53
CA SER A 36 -36.36 -15.46 -2.47
C SER A 36 -34.89 -15.68 -2.11
N VAL A 37 -34.24 -14.57 -1.77
CA VAL A 37 -32.86 -14.49 -1.29
C VAL A 37 -32.87 -14.08 0.17
N SER A 38 -32.32 -14.94 1.02
CA SER A 38 -32.11 -14.69 2.44
C SER A 38 -30.95 -13.71 2.66
N ALA A 39 -30.86 -13.15 3.87
CA ALA A 39 -29.75 -12.26 4.24
C ALA A 39 -28.38 -12.95 4.15
N GLN A 40 -28.31 -14.26 4.46
CA GLN A 40 -27.07 -15.04 4.39
C GLN A 40 -26.59 -15.20 2.94
N GLU A 41 -27.50 -15.57 2.03
CA GLU A 41 -27.18 -15.73 0.60
C GLU A 41 -26.74 -14.41 -0.04
N LYS A 42 -27.31 -13.27 0.38
CA LYS A 42 -26.84 -11.94 -0.04
C LYS A 42 -25.41 -11.68 0.39
N GLN A 43 -25.05 -12.03 1.62
CA GLN A 43 -23.68 -11.86 2.12
C GLN A 43 -22.71 -12.72 1.31
N THR A 44 -23.05 -13.99 1.06
CA THR A 44 -22.21 -14.89 0.23
C THR A 44 -22.00 -14.35 -1.18
N LEU A 45 -23.04 -13.78 -1.80
CA LEU A 45 -22.91 -13.11 -3.10
C LEU A 45 -21.95 -11.91 -3.03
N ILE A 46 -22.06 -11.08 -2.00
CA ILE A 46 -21.18 -9.92 -1.80
C ILE A 46 -19.73 -10.36 -1.63
N ASP A 47 -19.49 -11.39 -0.81
CA ASP A 47 -18.15 -11.92 -0.55
C ASP A 47 -17.53 -12.47 -1.84
N HIS A 48 -18.30 -13.24 -2.62
CA HIS A 48 -17.86 -13.74 -3.93
C HIS A 48 -17.56 -12.60 -4.92
N LEU A 49 -18.40 -11.57 -4.98
CA LEU A 49 -18.16 -10.40 -5.83
C LEU A 49 -16.94 -9.60 -5.39
N ASN A 50 -16.70 -9.46 -4.08
CA ASN A 50 -15.51 -8.80 -3.55
C ASN A 50 -14.24 -9.59 -3.86
N GLN A 51 -14.31 -10.92 -3.84
CA GLN A 51 -13.19 -11.78 -4.26
C GLN A 51 -12.94 -11.68 -5.76
N LYS A 52 -13.99 -11.65 -6.60
CA LYS A 52 -13.88 -11.56 -8.05
C LYS A 52 -13.43 -10.17 -8.54
N ASN A 53 -13.85 -9.11 -7.86
CA ASN A 53 -13.48 -7.71 -8.16
C ASN A 53 -12.21 -7.27 -7.42
N SER A 54 -11.67 -8.12 -6.55
CA SER A 54 -10.32 -7.94 -6.04
C SER A 54 -9.36 -8.08 -7.21
N GLY A 55 -8.88 -6.94 -7.71
CA GLY A 55 -7.86 -6.90 -8.77
C GLY A 55 -6.64 -7.75 -8.45
N PRO A 56 -5.68 -7.87 -9.39
CA PRO A 56 -4.62 -8.87 -9.32
C PRO A 56 -3.89 -8.86 -7.97
N ASP A 57 -3.62 -10.05 -7.43
CA ASP A 57 -2.89 -10.25 -6.16
C ASP A 57 -1.54 -9.55 -6.13
N LYS A 58 -0.98 -9.22 -7.30
CA LYS A 58 0.31 -8.56 -7.47
C LYS A 58 0.17 -7.33 -8.36
N LEU A 59 0.41 -6.16 -7.78
CA LEU A 59 0.48 -4.88 -8.48
C LEU A 59 1.94 -4.43 -8.62
N THR A 60 2.44 -4.31 -9.85
CA THR A 60 3.80 -3.81 -10.09
C THR A 60 3.76 -2.37 -10.60
N LEU A 61 4.28 -1.44 -9.82
CA LEU A 61 4.48 -0.05 -10.19
C LEU A 61 5.89 0.16 -10.75
N GLN A 62 5.98 0.77 -11.93
CA GLN A 62 7.26 1.10 -12.57
C GLN A 62 7.46 2.61 -12.53
N ARG A 63 8.64 3.07 -12.08
CA ARG A 63 9.03 4.48 -12.12
C ARG A 63 10.29 4.64 -12.96
N LYS A 64 10.26 5.61 -13.88
CA LYS A 64 11.40 6.01 -14.71
C LYS A 64 11.87 7.39 -14.28
N THR A 65 13.17 7.55 -14.09
CA THR A 65 13.79 8.83 -13.73
C THR A 65 15.02 9.03 -14.59
N ARG A 66 15.12 10.20 -15.22
CA ARG A 66 16.26 10.58 -16.05
C ARG A 66 17.09 11.62 -15.31
N SER A 67 18.41 11.47 -15.31
CA SER A 67 19.35 12.45 -14.79
C SER A 67 20.52 12.62 -15.76
N THR A 68 21.15 13.79 -15.76
CA THR A 68 22.38 14.04 -16.51
C THR A 68 23.55 14.02 -15.55
N LEU A 69 24.55 13.18 -15.81
CA LEU A 69 25.80 13.15 -15.06
C LEU A 69 26.88 13.87 -15.85
N ASN A 70 27.48 14.88 -15.25
CA ASN A 70 28.63 15.57 -15.81
C ASN A 70 29.91 14.92 -15.28
N ILE A 71 30.73 14.41 -16.18
CA ILE A 71 31.98 13.73 -15.86
C ILE A 71 33.13 14.69 -16.23
N PRO A 72 34.01 15.06 -15.28
CA PRO A 72 35.21 15.82 -15.59
C PRO A 72 36.16 14.95 -16.42
N GLY A 73 36.48 15.38 -17.63
CA GLY A 73 37.41 14.68 -18.50
C GLY A 73 38.86 15.13 -18.29
N THR A 74 39.81 14.21 -18.48
CA THR A 74 41.24 14.52 -18.56
C THR A 74 41.49 15.51 -19.68
N GLY A 75 41.96 16.72 -19.36
CA GLY A 75 42.21 17.80 -20.32
C GLY A 75 41.16 18.91 -20.40
N GLY A 76 40.31 19.08 -19.37
CA GLY A 76 39.45 20.27 -19.21
C GLY A 76 38.14 20.26 -20.00
N LYS A 77 37.85 19.19 -20.74
CA LYS A 77 36.59 19.03 -21.48
C LYS A 77 35.62 18.13 -20.70
N SER A 78 34.52 18.69 -20.21
CA SER A 78 33.45 17.97 -19.51
C SER A 78 32.61 17.16 -20.50
N LYS A 79 32.31 15.90 -20.19
CA LYS A 79 31.33 15.09 -20.94
C LYS A 79 30.04 14.95 -20.12
N SER A 80 28.89 15.14 -20.75
CA SER A 80 27.59 14.89 -20.13
C SER A 80 27.03 13.55 -20.62
N VAL A 81 26.55 12.72 -19.69
CA VAL A 81 25.92 11.43 -19.96
C VAL A 81 24.49 11.47 -19.43
N GLN A 82 23.52 11.15 -20.28
CA GLN A 82 22.13 10.99 -19.85
C GLN A 82 21.94 9.59 -19.27
N ILE A 83 21.52 9.51 -18.00
CA ILE A 83 21.27 8.28 -17.26
C ILE A 83 19.76 8.14 -17.09
N GLU A 84 19.23 6.97 -17.43
CA GLU A 84 17.85 6.61 -17.16
C GLU A 84 17.81 5.48 -16.12
N VAL A 85 17.32 5.79 -14.92
CA VAL A 85 17.09 4.81 -13.87
C VAL A 85 15.65 4.31 -13.94
N ARG A 86 15.47 2.99 -13.97
CA ARG A 86 14.16 2.34 -13.93
C ARG A 86 14.03 1.59 -12.61
N LYS A 87 13.06 1.98 -11.78
CA LYS A 87 12.73 1.33 -10.50
C LYS A 87 11.43 0.56 -10.65
N LYS A 88 11.42 -0.69 -10.19
CA LYS A 88 10.22 -1.50 -10.02
C LYS A 88 9.86 -1.57 -8.55
N ARG A 89 8.59 -1.36 -8.19
CA ARG A 89 8.02 -1.65 -6.86
C ARG A 89 6.85 -2.59 -7.05
N THR A 90 6.87 -3.72 -6.37
CA THR A 90 5.81 -4.72 -6.49
C THR A 90 5.08 -4.83 -5.15
N PHE A 91 3.77 -4.61 -5.16
CA PHE A 91 2.88 -4.78 -4.02
C PHE A 91 2.13 -6.09 -4.20
N VAL A 92 2.04 -6.87 -3.12
CA VAL A 92 1.25 -8.10 -3.06
C VAL A 92 0.10 -7.84 -2.10
N LYS A 93 -1.11 -8.24 -2.47
CA LYS A 93 -2.30 -8.15 -1.63
C LYS A 93 -2.12 -9.15 -0.48
N ARG A 94 -1.90 -8.65 0.74
CA ARG A 94 -1.72 -9.48 1.95
C ARG A 94 -3.01 -9.62 2.71
N ASP A 95 -3.14 -10.73 3.41
CA ASP A 95 -4.24 -10.94 4.37
C ASP A 95 -4.24 -9.84 5.44
N PRO A 96 -5.43 -9.40 5.89
CA PRO A 96 -5.57 -8.28 6.82
C PRO A 96 -4.83 -8.50 8.15
N GLN A 97 -4.74 -9.75 8.62
CA GLN A 97 -4.01 -10.09 9.85
C GLN A 97 -2.48 -9.97 9.69
N GLU A 98 -1.94 -10.31 8.51
CA GLU A 98 -0.52 -10.09 8.24
C GLU A 98 -0.21 -8.61 8.01
N ALA A 99 -1.15 -7.86 7.41
CA ALA A 99 -1.02 -6.42 7.20
C ALA A 99 -0.91 -5.65 8.53
N GLU A 100 -1.71 -6.01 9.54
CA GLU A 100 -1.65 -5.39 10.87
C GLU A 100 -0.32 -5.69 11.59
N ARG A 101 0.17 -6.94 11.51
CA ARG A 101 1.45 -7.32 12.12
C ARG A 101 2.63 -6.56 11.50
N LEU A 102 2.65 -6.44 10.18
CA LEU A 102 3.69 -5.68 9.47
C LEU A 102 3.61 -4.17 9.72
N ALA A 103 2.41 -3.61 9.83
CA ALA A 103 2.24 -2.20 10.17
C ALA A 103 2.77 -1.89 11.58
N ALA A 104 2.51 -2.77 12.55
CA ALA A 104 3.06 -2.65 13.90
C ALA A 104 4.60 -2.76 13.92
N GLU A 105 5.17 -3.68 13.14
CA GLU A 105 6.62 -3.83 13.01
C GLU A 105 7.27 -2.61 12.33
N GLU A 106 6.65 -2.07 11.29
CA GLU A 106 7.12 -0.87 10.60
C GLU A 106 7.04 0.37 11.51
N GLN A 107 6.00 0.50 12.34
CA GLN A 107 5.90 1.56 13.34
C GLN A 107 6.99 1.44 14.40
N ALA A 108 7.23 0.24 14.94
CA ALA A 108 8.30 0.02 15.91
C ALA A 108 9.69 0.33 15.33
N GLN A 109 9.95 -0.02 14.07
CA GLN A 109 11.21 0.33 13.40
C GLN A 109 11.37 1.84 13.22
N ARG A 110 10.31 2.55 12.83
CA ARG A 110 10.35 4.02 12.68
C ARG A 110 10.57 4.73 14.01
N GLU A 111 9.93 4.27 15.07
CA GLU A 111 10.11 4.83 16.42
C GLU A 111 11.54 4.61 16.93
N ALA A 112 12.11 3.42 16.70
CA ALA A 112 13.49 3.13 17.04
C ALA A 112 14.49 3.97 16.23
N GLU A 113 14.25 4.16 14.93
CA GLU A 113 15.08 5.01 14.08
C GLU A 113 15.01 6.49 14.51
N GLU A 114 13.82 6.97 14.91
CA GLU A 114 13.63 8.33 15.39
C GLU A 114 14.29 8.57 16.75
N GLN A 115 14.20 7.60 17.67
CA GLN A 115 14.90 7.65 18.95
C GLN A 115 16.42 7.68 18.76
N ALA A 116 16.96 6.79 17.94
CA ALA A 116 18.39 6.78 17.63
C ALA A 116 18.86 8.11 17.01
N ARG A 117 18.04 8.72 16.15
CA ARG A 117 18.34 10.03 15.56
C ARG A 117 18.33 11.16 16.58
N ARG A 118 17.40 11.15 17.55
CA ARG A 118 17.34 12.13 18.63
C ARG A 118 18.53 12.00 19.59
N GLU A 119 18.88 10.78 19.97
CA GLU A 119 20.04 10.51 20.83
C GLU A 119 21.35 10.97 20.18
N ALA A 120 21.53 10.69 18.88
CA ALA A 120 22.69 11.14 18.12
C ALA A 120 22.76 12.68 18.01
N GLU A 121 21.62 13.36 17.86
CA GLU A 121 21.58 14.83 17.83
C GLU A 121 21.89 15.43 19.21
N GLU A 122 21.41 14.81 20.29
CA GLU A 122 21.66 15.27 21.65
C GLU A 122 23.11 15.05 22.08
N SER A 123 23.71 13.90 21.73
CA SER A 123 25.12 13.64 21.99
C SER A 123 26.01 14.64 21.24
N ALA A 124 25.70 14.94 19.98
CA ALA A 124 26.44 15.93 19.19
C ALA A 124 26.34 17.34 19.79
N LYS A 125 25.18 17.75 20.30
CA LYS A 125 25.00 19.06 20.97
C LYS A 125 25.79 19.14 22.28
N ARG A 126 25.76 18.09 23.11
CA ARG A 126 26.51 18.05 24.37
C ARG A 126 28.03 18.07 24.13
N GLU A 127 28.50 17.36 23.12
CA GLU A 127 29.93 17.33 22.77
C GLU A 127 30.41 18.68 22.22
N ALA A 128 29.58 19.37 21.42
CA ALA A 128 29.86 20.73 20.95
C ALA A 128 29.89 21.75 22.10
N GLN A 129 28.98 21.65 23.08
CA GLN A 129 28.96 22.51 24.26
C GLN A 129 30.20 22.30 25.14
N GLN A 130 30.58 21.05 25.41
CA GLN A 130 31.78 20.74 26.20
C GLN A 130 33.08 21.21 25.51
N LYS A 131 33.16 21.12 24.18
CA LYS A 131 34.31 21.69 23.44
C LYS A 131 34.38 23.21 23.56
N ALA A 132 33.26 23.90 23.39
CA ALA A 132 33.20 25.36 23.51
C ALA A 132 33.56 25.85 24.93
N GLU A 133 33.11 25.13 25.97
CA GLU A 133 33.40 25.46 27.36
C GLU A 133 34.87 25.22 27.72
N ARG A 134 35.50 24.16 27.17
CA ARG A 134 36.94 23.90 27.32
C ARG A 134 37.79 24.95 26.61
N GLU A 135 37.45 25.34 25.38
CA GLU A 135 38.17 26.42 24.66
C GLU A 135 38.03 27.78 25.37
N ALA A 136 36.87 28.09 25.95
CA ALA A 136 36.66 29.32 26.72
C ALA A 136 37.44 29.34 28.05
N ALA A 137 37.59 28.18 28.71
CA ALA A 137 38.38 28.05 29.94
C ALA A 137 39.89 28.07 29.69
N GLU A 138 40.36 27.68 28.50
CA GLU A 138 41.79 27.70 28.14
C GLU A 138 42.26 29.08 27.64
N THR A 139 41.32 29.96 27.27
CA THR A 139 41.58 31.32 26.78
C THR A 139 41.37 32.43 27.83
N SER A 140 41.00 32.07 29.07
CA SER A 140 40.85 32.97 30.24
C SER A 140 41.98 32.77 31.24
#